data_AF-A0AAU8ERN3-F1
#
_entry.id   AF-A0AAU8ERN3-F1
#
_cell.length_a   1.000
_cell.length_b   1.000
_cell.length_c   1.000
_cell.angle_alpha   90.00
_cell.angle_beta   90.00
_cell.angle_gamma   90.00
#
_symmetry.space_group_name_H-M   'P 1'
#
loop_
_entity.id
_entity.type
_entity.pdbx_description
1 polymer ?
#
loop_
_entity_poly.entity_id
_entity_poly.type
_entity_poly.pdbx_seq_one_letter_code
_entity_poly.pdbx_strand_id
1 'polypeptide(L)'
;MPAEENRAFDNLILLCIEHSYEVDENPDPYPADLLREWKARQVAEYEQIRRNWPINDDEATEVLVASESLDTLHAASTVELARRVEALRLAAERTRSGVRAWAGRWQQLRERTRRSYNMWDEDGNPVYLEPSVAEARPMREGISNALADALKEIQPLADAARIELAAVRATRDQVAPWCDVLEQVISSVVRTASTWTGQSNPEDDAGFNSSLTELREVIDAFIRASRGENIELPVISEAIAVAEGPDPLAEHRALLDEARPFHRVTHRPYDPALRRRVADATSFAAKLPPTAHLLPLTLDTTAALAVAVARNAGEQEQLRIIEEDGRRLPACAAVALLQEHARSHGNESAVGAAALERLGRVLDDTDWASESAWQGNDMHGQAMMSAFACVLSNEHVHDRLAHGLEANPGVLRAMIVSCAGWSEQLDPRTWEVLRFDRRYRDMPAWMPIEPVRELFEELHGGGESLDAPEILNILLQESLGESE
;
A
#
# COMPACT_ATOMS: atom_id res chain seq x y z
N MET A 1 -42.50 -5.44 -69.92
CA MET A 1 -43.78 -5.12 -69.24
C MET A 1 -43.54 -3.94 -68.31
N PRO A 2 -44.54 -3.11 -67.97
CA PRO A 2 -44.35 -2.08 -66.95
C PRO A 2 -44.18 -2.72 -65.57
N ALA A 3 -43.34 -2.13 -64.71
CA ALA A 3 -43.05 -2.63 -63.35
C ALA A 3 -44.30 -2.79 -62.47
N GLU A 4 -45.39 -2.05 -62.77
CA GLU A 4 -46.68 -2.19 -62.10
C GLU A 4 -47.32 -3.57 -62.28
N GLU A 5 -47.01 -4.27 -63.37
CA GLU A 5 -47.53 -5.61 -63.66
C GLU A 5 -46.83 -6.69 -62.81
N ASN A 6 -45.55 -6.52 -62.49
CA ASN A 6 -44.82 -7.40 -61.55
C ASN A 6 -45.35 -7.29 -60.12
N ARG A 7 -45.87 -6.12 -59.75
CA ARG A 7 -46.48 -5.83 -58.44
C ARG A 7 -47.94 -6.27 -58.31
N ALA A 8 -48.54 -6.83 -59.36
CA ALA A 8 -49.88 -7.37 -59.29
C ALA A 8 -49.95 -8.53 -58.29
N PHE A 9 -51.05 -8.62 -57.53
CA PHE A 9 -51.23 -9.62 -56.47
C PHE A 9 -50.92 -11.05 -56.91
N ASP A 10 -51.31 -11.41 -58.13
CA ASP A 10 -51.11 -12.74 -58.71
C ASP A 10 -49.63 -13.08 -58.95
N ASN A 11 -48.75 -12.07 -59.03
CA ASN A 11 -47.33 -12.19 -59.31
C ASN A 11 -46.45 -12.01 -58.05
N LEU A 12 -47.05 -11.72 -56.89
CA LEU A 12 -46.32 -11.54 -55.64
C LEU A 12 -45.71 -12.87 -55.15
N ILE A 13 -44.39 -12.85 -54.96
CA ILE A 13 -43.57 -13.93 -54.41
C ILE A 13 -42.81 -13.44 -53.18
N LEU A 14 -42.53 -14.34 -52.23
CA LEU A 14 -41.77 -13.98 -51.03
C LEU A 14 -40.27 -14.02 -51.37
N LEU A 15 -39.63 -12.86 -51.32
CA LEU A 15 -38.19 -12.68 -51.54
C LEU A 15 -37.60 -11.84 -50.39
N CYS A 16 -36.28 -11.91 -50.22
CA CYS A 16 -35.60 -10.90 -49.39
C CYS A 16 -35.65 -9.53 -50.08
N ILE A 17 -35.41 -8.48 -49.30
CA ILE A 17 -35.60 -7.09 -49.72
C ILE A 17 -34.78 -6.78 -50.99
N GLU A 18 -33.52 -7.21 -51.05
CA GLU A 18 -32.62 -6.92 -52.16
C GLU A 18 -33.12 -7.52 -53.49
N HIS A 19 -33.55 -8.79 -53.48
CA HIS A 19 -34.05 -9.45 -54.69
C HIS A 19 -35.45 -8.97 -55.10
N SER A 20 -36.25 -8.45 -54.16
CA SER A 20 -37.54 -7.83 -54.51
C SER A 20 -37.35 -6.55 -55.32
N TYR A 21 -36.32 -5.74 -55.01
CA TYR A 21 -35.98 -4.55 -55.80
C TYR A 21 -35.45 -4.93 -57.19
N GLU A 22 -34.60 -5.96 -57.29
CA GLU A 22 -34.05 -6.41 -58.57
C GLU A 22 -35.14 -6.83 -59.56
N VAL A 23 -36.19 -7.51 -59.08
CA VAL A 23 -37.33 -7.97 -59.88
C VAL A 23 -38.26 -6.82 -60.30
N ASP A 24 -38.44 -5.84 -59.42
CA ASP A 24 -39.31 -4.69 -59.67
C ASP A 24 -38.66 -3.66 -60.61
N GLU A 25 -37.36 -3.43 -60.46
CA GLU A 25 -36.62 -2.41 -61.22
C GLU A 25 -36.18 -2.90 -62.61
N ASN A 26 -36.07 -4.23 -62.80
CA ASN A 26 -35.69 -4.84 -64.07
C ASN A 26 -36.78 -5.81 -64.59
N PRO A 27 -37.94 -5.34 -65.06
CA PRO A 27 -39.08 -6.21 -65.38
C PRO A 27 -38.88 -7.08 -66.64
N ASP A 28 -37.92 -6.76 -67.50
CA ASP A 28 -37.68 -7.50 -68.75
C ASP A 28 -37.14 -8.93 -68.54
N PRO A 29 -36.15 -9.18 -67.67
CA PRO A 29 -35.73 -10.54 -67.32
C PRO A 29 -36.73 -11.33 -66.44
N TYR A 30 -37.71 -10.66 -65.82
CA TYR A 30 -38.67 -11.30 -64.90
C TYR A 30 -40.12 -11.12 -65.38
N PRO A 31 -40.54 -11.83 -66.44
CA PRO A 31 -41.90 -11.75 -66.94
C PRO A 31 -42.91 -12.35 -65.95
N ALA A 32 -44.16 -11.90 -65.99
CA ALA A 32 -45.20 -12.26 -65.03
C ALA A 32 -45.45 -13.77 -64.95
N ASP A 33 -45.33 -14.48 -66.08
CA ASP A 33 -45.52 -15.92 -66.12
C ASP A 33 -44.45 -16.68 -65.32
N LEU A 34 -43.22 -16.16 -65.31
CA LEU A 34 -42.12 -16.72 -64.49
C LEU A 34 -42.39 -16.50 -62.99
N LEU A 35 -42.87 -15.30 -62.62
CA LEU A 35 -43.19 -14.98 -61.22
C LEU A 35 -44.35 -15.85 -60.70
N ARG A 36 -45.36 -16.11 -61.53
CA ARG A 36 -46.47 -17.03 -61.20
C ARG A 36 -46.01 -18.47 -61.02
N GLU A 37 -45.09 -18.94 -61.86
CA GLU A 37 -44.48 -20.27 -61.71
C GLU A 37 -43.72 -20.37 -60.38
N TRP A 38 -42.93 -19.36 -60.05
CA TRP A 38 -42.19 -19.33 -58.78
C TRP A 38 -43.12 -19.29 -57.57
N LYS A 39 -44.19 -18.50 -57.63
CA LYS A 39 -45.24 -18.47 -56.60
C LYS A 39 -45.87 -19.84 -56.40
N ALA A 40 -46.22 -20.53 -57.49
CA ALA A 40 -46.80 -21.87 -57.42
C ALA A 40 -45.83 -22.87 -56.77
N ARG A 41 -44.53 -22.78 -57.05
CA ARG A 41 -43.52 -23.62 -56.39
C ARG A 41 -43.37 -23.31 -54.90
N GLN A 42 -43.34 -22.03 -54.50
CA GLN A 42 -43.27 -21.65 -53.08
C GLN A 42 -44.49 -22.15 -52.30
N VAL A 43 -45.69 -22.06 -52.89
CA VAL A 43 -46.91 -22.59 -52.27
C VAL A 43 -46.88 -24.12 -52.18
N ALA A 44 -46.40 -24.81 -53.21
CA ALA A 44 -46.26 -26.26 -53.18
C ALA A 44 -45.24 -26.74 -52.15
N GLU A 45 -44.10 -26.04 -52.03
CA GLU A 45 -43.08 -26.29 -51.02
C GLU A 45 -43.63 -26.04 -49.60
N TYR A 46 -44.35 -24.93 -49.40
CA TYR A 46 -45.02 -24.65 -48.13
C TYR A 46 -46.00 -25.77 -47.74
N GLU A 47 -46.85 -26.21 -48.68
CA GLU A 47 -47.79 -27.30 -48.43
C GLU A 47 -47.10 -28.65 -48.19
N GLN A 48 -45.94 -28.89 -48.80
CA GLN A 48 -45.12 -30.08 -48.57
C GLN A 48 -44.43 -30.06 -47.20
N ILE A 49 -43.86 -28.93 -46.81
CA ILE A 49 -43.22 -28.72 -45.49
C ILE A 49 -44.28 -28.81 -44.38
N ARG A 50 -45.45 -28.19 -44.58
CA ARG A 50 -46.56 -28.20 -43.62
C ARG A 50 -47.15 -29.60 -43.41
N ARG A 51 -47.07 -30.51 -44.40
CA ARG A 51 -47.47 -31.92 -44.27
C ARG A 51 -46.45 -32.79 -43.53
N ASN A 52 -45.18 -32.37 -43.47
CA ASN A 52 -44.09 -33.15 -42.87
C ASN A 52 -43.81 -32.81 -41.40
N TRP A 53 -44.59 -31.92 -40.78
CA TRP A 53 -44.44 -31.62 -39.35
C TRP A 53 -45.77 -31.34 -38.65
N PRO A 54 -46.37 -32.36 -38.02
CA PRO A 54 -47.13 -32.14 -36.82
C PRO A 54 -46.43 -32.89 -35.69
N ILE A 55 -45.57 -32.19 -34.94
CA ILE A 55 -45.34 -32.59 -33.54
C ILE A 55 -46.71 -32.45 -32.89
N ASN A 56 -47.31 -33.55 -32.47
CA ASN A 56 -48.59 -33.47 -31.75
C ASN A 56 -48.33 -32.99 -30.31
N ASP A 57 -49.37 -32.53 -29.62
CA ASP A 57 -49.22 -31.99 -28.26
C ASP A 57 -48.63 -33.02 -27.27
N ASP A 58 -48.78 -34.32 -27.53
CA ASP A 58 -48.20 -35.40 -26.73
C ASP A 58 -46.67 -35.50 -26.95
N GLU A 59 -46.19 -35.41 -28.19
CA GLU A 59 -44.76 -35.37 -28.54
C GLU A 59 -44.10 -34.08 -28.04
N ALA A 60 -44.82 -32.94 -28.10
CA ALA A 60 -44.36 -31.68 -27.50
C ALA A 60 -44.25 -31.80 -25.97
N THR A 61 -45.20 -32.49 -25.33
CA THR A 61 -45.17 -32.76 -23.89
C THR A 61 -44.04 -33.72 -23.52
N GLU A 62 -43.78 -34.77 -24.30
CA GLU A 62 -42.63 -35.67 -24.08
C GLU A 62 -41.28 -34.93 -24.18
N VAL A 63 -41.13 -34.04 -25.16
CA VAL A 63 -39.93 -33.21 -25.29
C VAL A 63 -39.81 -32.21 -24.14
N LEU A 64 -40.91 -31.60 -23.68
CA LEU A 64 -40.91 -30.71 -22.52
C LEU A 64 -40.54 -31.45 -21.23
N VAL A 65 -41.11 -32.62 -20.97
CA VAL A 65 -40.79 -33.45 -19.80
C VAL A 65 -39.34 -33.93 -19.84
N ALA A 66 -38.84 -34.33 -21.02
CA ALA A 66 -37.43 -34.67 -21.20
C ALA A 66 -36.51 -33.46 -20.97
N SER A 67 -36.89 -32.26 -21.42
CA SER A 67 -36.12 -31.03 -21.22
C SER A 67 -36.12 -30.56 -19.76
N GLU A 68 -37.28 -30.60 -19.07
CA GLU A 68 -37.40 -30.23 -17.65
C GLU A 68 -36.63 -31.18 -16.73
N SER A 69 -36.59 -32.47 -17.07
CA SER A 69 -35.82 -33.48 -16.30
C SER A 69 -34.30 -33.31 -16.46
N LEU A 70 -33.83 -32.86 -17.62
CA LEU A 70 -32.42 -32.51 -17.85
C LEU A 70 -32.03 -31.22 -17.10
N ASP A 71 -32.84 -30.16 -17.17
CA ASP A 71 -32.56 -28.89 -16.48
C ASP A 71 -32.56 -29.03 -14.95
N THR A 72 -33.44 -29.87 -14.39
CA THR A 72 -33.47 -30.15 -12.94
C THR A 72 -32.25 -30.95 -12.46
N LEU A 73 -31.74 -31.89 -13.26
CA LEU A 73 -30.49 -32.62 -12.96
C LEU A 73 -29.27 -31.69 -13.05
N HIS A 74 -29.24 -30.78 -14.01
CA HIS A 74 -28.12 -29.85 -14.23
C HIS A 74 -27.98 -28.84 -13.10
N ALA A 75 -29.11 -28.31 -12.61
CA ALA A 75 -29.12 -27.36 -11.49
C ALA A 75 -28.60 -28.01 -10.20
N ALA A 76 -28.96 -29.26 -9.91
CA ALA A 76 -28.54 -29.96 -8.70
C ALA A 76 -27.02 -30.19 -8.66
N SER A 77 -26.42 -30.70 -9.74
CA SER A 77 -24.97 -30.94 -9.82
C SER A 77 -24.15 -29.64 -9.79
N THR A 78 -24.63 -28.57 -10.43
CA THR A 78 -23.97 -27.26 -10.41
C THR A 78 -23.96 -26.66 -9.00
N VAL A 79 -25.09 -26.75 -8.28
CA VAL A 79 -25.19 -26.27 -6.89
C VAL A 79 -24.32 -27.10 -5.95
N GLU A 80 -24.28 -28.42 -6.12
CA GLU A 80 -23.44 -29.28 -5.29
C GLU A 80 -21.95 -29.02 -5.55
N LEU A 81 -21.52 -28.87 -6.81
CA LEU A 81 -20.16 -28.46 -7.15
C LEU A 81 -19.78 -27.13 -6.46
N ALA A 82 -20.63 -26.11 -6.55
CA ALA A 82 -20.40 -24.82 -5.90
C ALA A 82 -20.22 -24.96 -4.37
N ARG A 83 -21.04 -25.80 -3.72
CA ARG A 83 -20.89 -26.10 -2.29
C ARG A 83 -19.57 -26.81 -1.97
N ARG A 84 -19.16 -27.76 -2.80
CA ARG A 84 -17.90 -28.51 -2.59
C ARG A 84 -16.68 -27.61 -2.77
N VAL A 85 -16.70 -26.73 -3.76
CA VAL A 85 -15.65 -25.73 -4.00
C VAL A 85 -15.58 -24.72 -2.87
N GLU A 86 -16.71 -24.24 -2.36
CA GLU A 86 -16.72 -23.31 -1.22
C GLU A 86 -16.25 -23.99 0.08
N ALA A 87 -16.63 -25.24 0.31
CA ALA A 87 -16.13 -26.02 1.44
C ALA A 87 -14.60 -26.20 1.36
N LEU A 88 -14.06 -26.47 0.17
CA LEU A 88 -12.63 -26.51 -0.10
C LEU A 88 -11.95 -25.17 0.22
N ARG A 89 -12.52 -24.06 -0.27
CA ARG A 89 -11.99 -22.70 -0.04
C ARG A 89 -11.91 -22.36 1.44
N LEU A 90 -12.99 -22.58 2.18
CA LEU A 90 -13.08 -22.31 3.63
C LEU A 90 -12.11 -23.20 4.43
N ALA A 91 -11.98 -24.48 4.07
CA ALA A 91 -11.02 -25.37 4.73
C ALA A 91 -9.57 -24.96 4.44
N ALA A 92 -9.26 -24.56 3.21
CA ALA A 92 -7.95 -24.06 2.84
C ALA A 92 -7.59 -22.79 3.63
N GLU A 93 -8.51 -21.83 3.71
CA GLU A 93 -8.33 -20.58 4.46
C GLU A 93 -8.11 -20.85 5.96
N ARG A 94 -8.94 -21.72 6.56
CA ARG A 94 -8.81 -22.11 7.97
C ARG A 94 -7.46 -22.75 8.27
N THR A 95 -7.06 -23.75 7.49
CA THR A 95 -5.82 -24.52 7.74
C THR A 95 -4.56 -23.69 7.54
N ARG A 96 -4.59 -22.65 6.68
CA ARG A 96 -3.44 -21.77 6.47
C ARG A 96 -3.04 -20.97 7.71
N SER A 97 -3.97 -20.68 8.61
CA SER A 97 -3.71 -19.96 9.86
C SER A 97 -2.63 -20.63 10.73
N GLY A 98 -2.62 -21.96 10.81
CA GLY A 98 -1.61 -22.71 11.55
C GLY A 98 -0.21 -22.57 10.96
N VAL A 99 -0.10 -22.56 9.63
CA VAL A 99 1.16 -22.34 8.91
C VAL A 99 1.67 -20.93 9.15
N ARG A 100 0.80 -19.91 9.02
CA ARG A 100 1.14 -18.50 9.29
C ARG A 100 1.61 -18.28 10.73
N ALA A 101 1.00 -18.94 11.71
CA ALA A 101 1.42 -18.87 13.10
C ALA A 101 2.83 -19.44 13.35
N TRP A 102 3.23 -20.49 12.63
CA TRP A 102 4.60 -21.00 12.68
C TRP A 102 5.59 -20.11 11.94
N ALA A 103 5.22 -19.59 10.77
CA ALA A 103 6.03 -18.61 10.03
C ALA A 103 6.29 -17.33 10.85
N GLY A 104 5.27 -16.79 11.51
CA GLY A 104 5.42 -15.64 12.41
C GLY A 104 6.35 -15.92 13.59
N ARG A 105 6.27 -17.12 14.20
CA ARG A 105 7.23 -17.54 15.24
C ARG A 105 8.66 -17.65 14.72
N TRP A 106 8.83 -18.15 13.50
CA TRP A 106 10.15 -18.23 12.85
C TRP A 106 10.73 -16.84 12.59
N GLN A 107 9.92 -15.90 12.11
CA GLN A 107 10.32 -14.50 11.95
C GLN A 107 10.77 -13.87 13.27
N GLN A 108 9.95 -14.00 14.32
CA GLN A 108 10.27 -13.47 15.65
C GLN A 108 11.58 -14.05 16.20
N LEU A 109 11.84 -15.34 16.00
CA LEU A 109 13.10 -15.96 16.39
C LEU A 109 14.28 -15.35 15.63
N ARG A 110 14.19 -15.24 14.29
CA ARG A 110 15.25 -14.60 13.48
C ARG A 110 15.49 -13.17 13.90
N GLU A 111 14.44 -12.38 14.13
CA GLU A 111 14.57 -10.99 14.60
C GLU A 111 15.24 -10.91 15.97
N ARG A 112 14.85 -11.78 16.91
CA ARG A 112 15.49 -11.85 18.24
C ARG A 112 16.96 -12.22 18.13
N THR A 113 17.30 -13.22 17.33
CA THR A 113 18.70 -13.64 17.10
C THR A 113 19.50 -12.51 16.47
N ARG A 114 18.95 -11.83 15.45
CA ARG A 114 19.59 -10.66 14.83
C ARG A 114 19.83 -9.53 15.82
N ARG A 115 18.89 -9.25 16.72
CA ARG A 115 19.03 -8.24 17.78
C ARG A 115 20.03 -8.64 18.87
N SER A 116 20.24 -9.94 19.09
CA SER A 116 21.13 -10.45 20.13
C SER A 116 22.62 -10.28 19.81
N TYR A 117 22.95 -10.02 18.54
CA TYR A 117 24.33 -9.91 18.09
C TYR A 117 24.50 -8.74 17.11
N ASN A 118 25.06 -7.64 17.61
CA ASN A 118 25.37 -6.46 16.82
C ASN A 118 26.83 -6.51 16.37
N MET A 119 27.08 -7.01 15.16
CA MET A 119 28.40 -7.00 14.53
C MET A 119 28.31 -6.42 13.13
N TRP A 120 29.42 -5.84 12.67
CA TRP A 120 29.55 -5.28 11.33
C TRP A 120 30.80 -5.85 10.66
N ASP A 121 30.78 -5.94 9.33
CA ASP A 121 31.96 -6.32 8.55
C ASP A 121 32.96 -5.15 8.46
N GLU A 122 34.08 -5.38 7.77
CA GLU A 122 35.12 -4.36 7.58
C GLU A 122 34.59 -3.11 6.86
N ASP A 123 33.54 -3.26 6.04
CA ASP A 123 32.89 -2.15 5.34
C ASP A 123 31.75 -1.51 6.16
N GLY A 124 31.47 -1.98 7.37
CA GLY A 124 30.40 -1.45 8.23
C GLY A 124 28.99 -1.95 7.90
N ASN A 125 28.83 -2.95 7.02
CA ASN A 125 27.54 -3.59 6.77
C ASN A 125 27.14 -4.49 7.95
N PRO A 126 25.83 -4.61 8.26
CA PRO A 126 25.37 -5.49 9.33
C PRO A 126 25.67 -6.96 9.02
N VAL A 127 26.30 -7.65 9.97
CA VAL A 127 26.47 -9.09 9.94
C VAL A 127 25.38 -9.72 10.79
N TYR A 128 24.44 -10.38 10.13
CA TYR A 128 23.33 -11.05 10.81
C TYR A 128 23.71 -12.45 11.24
N LEU A 129 23.51 -12.73 12.53
CA LEU A 129 23.53 -14.11 13.01
C LEU A 129 22.20 -14.77 12.64
N GLU A 130 22.26 -15.95 12.05
CA GLU A 130 21.08 -16.81 11.88
C GLU A 130 20.87 -17.66 13.13
N PRO A 131 19.61 -18.02 13.47
CA PRO A 131 19.33 -18.95 14.55
C PRO A 131 20.11 -20.25 14.40
N SER A 132 20.52 -20.84 15.52
CA SER A 132 21.23 -22.11 15.50
C SER A 132 20.39 -23.22 14.86
N VAL A 133 21.03 -24.26 14.33
CA VAL A 133 20.32 -25.41 13.75
C VAL A 133 19.35 -26.05 14.77
N ALA A 134 19.70 -26.02 16.05
CA ALA A 134 18.87 -26.55 17.13
C ALA A 134 17.58 -25.72 17.33
N GLU A 135 17.65 -24.39 17.23
CA GLU A 135 16.48 -23.49 17.35
C GLU A 135 15.65 -23.44 16.05
N ALA A 136 16.30 -23.60 14.90
CA ALA A 136 15.65 -23.60 13.60
C ALA A 136 14.84 -24.87 13.32
N ARG A 137 15.28 -26.02 13.84
CA ARG A 137 14.66 -27.32 13.57
C ARG A 137 13.18 -27.39 13.99
N PRO A 138 12.79 -27.02 15.24
CA PRO A 138 11.38 -27.04 15.64
C PRO A 138 10.48 -26.16 14.77
N MET A 139 11.01 -25.05 14.25
CA MET A 139 10.26 -24.11 13.42
C MET A 139 9.99 -24.71 12.03
N ARG A 140 11.02 -25.32 11.41
CA ARG A 140 10.87 -26.03 10.13
C ARG A 140 9.94 -27.23 10.25
N GLU A 141 10.09 -28.02 11.31
CA GLU A 141 9.21 -29.16 11.60
C GLU A 141 7.76 -28.68 11.84
N GLY A 142 7.57 -27.58 12.58
CA GLY A 142 6.27 -26.98 12.82
C GLY A 142 5.56 -26.54 11.53
N ILE A 143 6.26 -25.85 10.63
CA ILE A 143 5.73 -25.47 9.31
C ILE A 143 5.40 -26.72 8.49
N SER A 144 6.32 -27.69 8.40
CA SER A 144 6.12 -28.91 7.63
C SER A 144 4.92 -29.73 8.13
N ASN A 145 4.77 -29.86 9.45
CA ASN A 145 3.64 -30.57 10.06
C ASN A 145 2.33 -29.82 9.79
N ALA A 146 2.30 -28.50 9.94
CA ALA A 146 1.12 -27.70 9.63
C ALA A 146 0.70 -27.79 8.16
N LEU A 147 1.65 -27.83 7.22
CA LEU A 147 1.38 -28.07 5.80
C LEU A 147 0.84 -29.47 5.53
N ALA A 148 1.38 -30.49 6.21
CA ALA A 148 0.91 -31.87 6.08
C ALA A 148 -0.52 -32.02 6.64
N ASP A 149 -0.82 -31.38 7.77
CA ASP A 149 -2.17 -31.34 8.35
C ASP A 149 -3.15 -30.59 7.44
N ALA A 150 -2.73 -29.46 6.87
CA ALA A 150 -3.54 -28.73 5.88
C ALA A 150 -3.86 -29.60 4.66
N LEU A 151 -2.87 -30.29 4.10
CA LEU A 151 -3.08 -31.19 2.97
C LEU A 151 -4.02 -32.34 3.32
N LYS A 152 -3.88 -32.93 4.51
CA LYS A 152 -4.75 -34.02 5.00
C LYS A 152 -6.22 -33.60 5.09
N GLU A 153 -6.48 -32.33 5.41
CA GLU A 153 -7.83 -31.78 5.52
C GLU A 153 -8.41 -31.33 4.17
N ILE A 154 -7.59 -30.70 3.32
CA ILE A 154 -8.00 -30.11 2.04
C ILE A 154 -8.16 -31.19 0.95
N GLN A 155 -7.28 -32.20 0.92
CA GLN A 155 -7.26 -33.19 -0.16
C GLN A 155 -8.60 -33.93 -0.35
N PRO A 156 -9.29 -34.43 0.70
CA PRO A 156 -10.58 -35.09 0.54
C PRO A 156 -11.66 -34.15 -0.02
N LEU A 157 -11.61 -32.85 0.29
CA LEU A 157 -12.55 -31.86 -0.20
C LEU A 157 -12.29 -31.53 -1.67
N ALA A 158 -11.02 -31.43 -2.06
CA ALA A 158 -10.63 -31.25 -3.46
C ALA A 158 -11.05 -32.44 -4.31
N ASP A 159 -10.86 -33.67 -3.80
CA ASP A 159 -11.28 -34.88 -4.50
C ASP A 159 -12.81 -34.97 -4.62
N ALA A 160 -13.56 -34.58 -3.57
CA ALA A 160 -15.01 -34.47 -3.65
C ALA A 160 -15.48 -33.43 -4.69
N ALA A 161 -14.82 -32.27 -4.75
CA ALA A 161 -15.12 -31.25 -5.76
C ALA A 161 -14.81 -31.75 -7.19
N ARG A 162 -13.71 -32.47 -7.39
CA ARG A 162 -13.35 -33.07 -8.69
C ARG A 162 -14.34 -34.15 -9.14
N ILE A 163 -14.88 -34.93 -8.21
CA ILE A 163 -15.92 -35.94 -8.52
C ILE A 163 -17.18 -35.23 -9.06
N GLU A 164 -17.66 -34.19 -8.37
CA GLU A 164 -18.82 -33.42 -8.85
C GLU A 164 -18.53 -32.67 -10.15
N LEU A 165 -17.30 -32.18 -10.33
CA LEU A 165 -16.86 -31.53 -11.57
C LEU A 165 -16.92 -32.49 -12.77
N ALA A 166 -16.52 -33.74 -12.57
CA ALA A 166 -16.64 -34.77 -13.60
C ALA A 166 -18.11 -35.09 -13.93
N ALA A 167 -18.99 -35.08 -12.92
CA ALA A 167 -20.43 -35.26 -13.14
C ALA A 167 -21.03 -34.10 -13.96
N VAL A 168 -20.68 -32.86 -13.65
CA VAL A 168 -21.08 -31.66 -14.43
C VAL A 168 -20.55 -31.72 -15.86
N ARG A 169 -19.28 -32.11 -16.04
CA ARG A 169 -18.68 -32.23 -17.38
C ARG A 169 -19.42 -33.28 -18.23
N ALA A 170 -19.85 -34.38 -17.63
CA ALA A 170 -20.57 -35.45 -18.32
C ALA A 170 -22.01 -35.08 -18.70
N THR A 171 -22.63 -34.11 -18.01
CA THR A 171 -24.01 -33.70 -18.28
C THR A 171 -24.11 -32.52 -19.25
N ARG A 172 -23.07 -31.69 -19.39
CA ARG A 172 -23.15 -30.47 -20.24
C ARG A 172 -21.84 -30.12 -20.95
N ASP A 173 -21.78 -30.41 -22.25
CA ASP A 173 -20.61 -30.13 -23.10
C ASP A 173 -20.25 -28.64 -23.19
N GLN A 174 -21.25 -27.75 -23.12
CA GLN A 174 -21.05 -26.30 -23.24
C GLN A 174 -20.19 -25.70 -22.11
N VAL A 175 -20.16 -26.33 -20.93
CA VAL A 175 -19.36 -25.87 -19.79
C VAL A 175 -18.04 -26.63 -19.63
N ALA A 176 -17.72 -27.56 -20.53
CA ALA A 176 -16.48 -28.34 -20.46
C ALA A 176 -15.20 -27.48 -20.36
N PRO A 177 -15.05 -26.36 -21.12
CA PRO A 177 -13.89 -25.49 -20.98
C PRO A 177 -13.76 -24.86 -19.59
N TRP A 178 -14.90 -24.56 -18.94
CA TRP A 178 -14.91 -24.04 -17.57
C TRP A 178 -14.55 -25.10 -16.55
N CYS A 179 -14.98 -26.35 -16.78
CA CYS A 179 -14.57 -27.47 -15.93
C CYS A 179 -13.06 -27.67 -15.96
N ASP A 180 -12.42 -27.57 -17.13
CA ASP A 180 -10.96 -27.70 -17.26
C ASP A 180 -10.22 -26.60 -16.48
N VAL A 181 -10.68 -25.35 -16.55
CA VAL A 181 -10.11 -24.23 -15.78
C VAL A 181 -10.30 -24.44 -14.28
N LEU A 182 -11.50 -24.83 -13.85
CA LEU A 182 -11.79 -25.06 -12.42
C LEU A 182 -10.95 -26.21 -11.85
N GLU A 183 -10.70 -27.28 -12.62
CA GLU A 183 -9.81 -28.37 -12.22
C GLU A 183 -8.36 -27.90 -12.02
N GLN A 184 -7.87 -27.02 -12.90
CA GLN A 184 -6.53 -26.41 -12.76
C GLN A 184 -6.44 -25.55 -11.49
N VAL A 185 -7.45 -24.73 -11.22
CA VAL A 185 -7.44 -23.85 -10.04
C VAL A 185 -7.59 -24.65 -8.73
N ILE A 186 -8.45 -25.67 -8.69
CA ILE A 186 -8.52 -26.61 -7.55
C ILE A 186 -7.16 -27.24 -7.28
N SER A 187 -6.46 -27.67 -8.34
CA SER A 187 -5.12 -28.24 -8.23
C SER A 187 -4.07 -27.22 -7.77
N SER A 188 -4.18 -25.96 -8.20
CA SER A 188 -3.33 -24.86 -7.72
C SER A 188 -3.55 -24.58 -6.23
N VAL A 189 -4.79 -24.59 -5.74
CA VAL A 189 -5.10 -24.42 -4.31
C VAL A 189 -4.49 -25.56 -3.48
N VAL A 190 -4.64 -26.82 -3.89
CA VAL A 190 -4.01 -27.96 -3.17
C VAL A 190 -2.49 -27.84 -3.16
N ARG A 191 -1.88 -27.46 -4.29
CA ARG A 191 -0.43 -27.29 -4.43
C ARG A 191 0.08 -26.14 -3.55
N THR A 192 -0.59 -24.99 -3.57
CA THR A 192 -0.18 -23.81 -2.77
C THR A 192 -0.48 -23.99 -1.29
N ALA A 193 -1.51 -24.75 -0.93
CA ALA A 193 -1.81 -25.10 0.46
C ALA A 193 -0.75 -26.04 1.07
N SER A 194 -0.19 -26.95 0.28
CA SER A 194 0.84 -27.91 0.70
C SER A 194 2.27 -27.38 0.61
N THR A 195 2.46 -26.18 0.06
CA THR A 195 3.76 -25.54 -0.09
C THR A 195 3.84 -24.22 0.68
N TRP A 196 5.04 -23.90 1.15
CA TRP A 196 5.34 -22.62 1.78
C TRP A 196 6.47 -21.93 1.02
N THR A 197 6.12 -20.87 0.29
CA THR A 197 7.07 -20.08 -0.51
C THR A 197 7.65 -18.92 0.30
N GLY A 198 6.95 -18.46 1.34
CA GLY A 198 7.32 -17.29 2.14
C GLY A 198 8.42 -17.57 3.16
N GLN A 199 9.61 -17.96 2.71
CA GLN A 199 10.81 -18.31 3.49
C GLN A 199 10.65 -18.14 5.02
N SER A 200 10.81 -16.91 5.51
CA SER A 200 10.55 -16.53 6.90
C SER A 200 9.55 -15.40 7.07
N ASN A 201 8.98 -14.88 5.98
CA ASN A 201 8.01 -13.78 6.06
C ASN A 201 6.59 -14.34 5.84
N PRO A 202 5.70 -14.28 6.84
CA PRO A 202 4.32 -14.70 6.68
C PRO A 202 3.54 -13.87 5.65
N GLU A 203 3.99 -12.65 5.32
CA GLU A 203 3.37 -11.78 4.32
C GLU A 203 3.67 -12.23 2.88
N ASP A 204 4.71 -13.04 2.67
CA ASP A 204 5.10 -13.59 1.36
C ASP A 204 4.21 -14.79 0.94
N ASP A 205 3.01 -14.93 1.53
CA ASP A 205 2.00 -15.96 1.23
C ASP A 205 1.10 -15.59 0.03
N ALA A 206 1.60 -14.72 -0.84
CA ALA A 206 0.86 -14.15 -1.96
C ALA A 206 0.31 -15.24 -2.91
N GLY A 207 1.11 -16.26 -3.23
CA GLY A 207 0.69 -17.33 -4.15
C GLY A 207 -0.52 -18.14 -3.68
N PHE A 208 -0.67 -18.33 -2.36
CA PHE A 208 -1.84 -19.00 -1.79
C PHE A 208 -3.08 -18.09 -1.85
N ASN A 209 -2.93 -16.81 -1.48
CA ASN A 209 -4.02 -15.83 -1.54
C ASN A 209 -4.52 -15.63 -2.98
N SER A 210 -3.61 -15.56 -3.95
CA SER A 210 -3.97 -15.49 -5.38
C SER A 210 -4.73 -16.73 -5.83
N SER A 211 -4.28 -17.93 -5.46
CA SER A 211 -4.96 -19.18 -5.82
C SER A 211 -6.38 -19.26 -5.25
N LEU A 212 -6.62 -18.75 -4.04
CA LEU A 212 -7.97 -18.67 -3.46
C LEU A 212 -8.84 -17.62 -4.15
N THR A 213 -8.25 -16.50 -4.55
CA THR A 213 -8.95 -15.44 -5.28
C THR A 213 -9.38 -15.93 -6.66
N GLU A 214 -8.46 -16.58 -7.39
CA GLU A 214 -8.74 -17.24 -8.66
C GLU A 214 -9.84 -18.31 -8.52
N LEU A 215 -9.82 -19.12 -7.45
CA LEU A 215 -10.86 -20.14 -7.22
C LEU A 215 -12.24 -19.50 -7.11
N ARG A 216 -12.34 -18.39 -6.37
CA ARG A 216 -13.59 -17.64 -6.20
C ARG A 216 -14.07 -17.02 -7.52
N GLU A 217 -13.17 -16.38 -8.26
CA GLU A 217 -13.51 -15.74 -9.53
C GLU A 217 -13.98 -16.76 -10.57
N VAL A 218 -13.29 -17.90 -10.67
CA VAL A 218 -13.64 -18.96 -11.62
C VAL A 218 -14.95 -19.65 -11.24
N ILE A 219 -15.22 -19.93 -9.96
CA ILE A 219 -16.50 -20.56 -9.57
C ILE A 219 -17.69 -19.61 -9.79
N ASP A 220 -17.53 -18.31 -9.51
CA ASP A 220 -18.57 -17.31 -9.74
C ASP A 220 -18.86 -17.16 -11.24
N ALA A 221 -17.81 -17.10 -12.07
CA ALA A 221 -17.94 -17.04 -13.51
C ALA A 221 -18.55 -18.34 -14.09
N PHE A 222 -18.18 -19.50 -13.56
CA PHE A 222 -18.78 -20.79 -13.92
C PHE A 222 -20.28 -20.83 -13.59
N ILE A 223 -20.71 -20.39 -12.40
CA ILE A 223 -22.12 -20.36 -12.02
C ILE A 223 -22.92 -19.47 -12.98
N ARG A 224 -22.37 -18.32 -13.37
CA ARG A 224 -23.02 -17.41 -14.32
C ARG A 224 -23.06 -18.01 -15.73
N ALA A 225 -21.98 -18.62 -16.20
CA ALA A 225 -21.95 -19.34 -17.47
C ALA A 225 -22.94 -20.51 -17.49
N SER A 226 -23.11 -21.24 -16.38
CA SER A 226 -24.11 -22.32 -16.28
C SER A 226 -25.55 -21.83 -16.37
N ARG A 227 -25.81 -20.54 -16.10
CA ARG A 227 -27.12 -19.88 -16.29
C ARG A 227 -27.32 -19.38 -17.72
N GLY A 228 -26.33 -19.54 -18.60
CA GLY A 228 -26.38 -19.10 -19.99
C GLY A 228 -25.93 -17.65 -20.21
N GLU A 229 -25.28 -17.02 -19.22
CA GLU A 229 -24.66 -15.71 -19.43
C GLU A 229 -23.44 -15.85 -20.34
N ASN A 230 -23.29 -14.95 -21.32
CA ASN A 230 -22.13 -14.92 -22.20
C ASN A 230 -20.96 -14.24 -21.48
N ILE A 231 -20.02 -15.04 -20.97
CA ILE A 231 -18.86 -14.60 -20.20
C ILE A 231 -17.62 -15.19 -20.83
N GLU A 232 -16.58 -14.38 -20.98
CA GLU A 232 -15.28 -14.85 -21.48
C GLU A 232 -14.59 -15.74 -20.44
N LEU A 233 -13.87 -16.75 -20.92
CA LEU A 233 -13.13 -17.66 -20.06
C LEU A 233 -12.04 -16.87 -19.29
N PRO A 234 -11.91 -17.00 -17.96
CA PRO A 234 -10.90 -16.29 -17.19
C PRO A 234 -9.51 -16.70 -17.65
N VAL A 235 -8.65 -15.72 -17.89
CA VAL A 235 -7.22 -15.97 -18.11
C VAL A 235 -6.60 -16.22 -16.73
N ILE A 236 -6.13 -17.44 -16.49
CA ILE A 236 -5.34 -17.76 -15.30
C ILE A 236 -4.02 -16.99 -15.42
N SER A 237 -3.89 -15.91 -14.67
CA SER A 237 -2.70 -15.06 -14.71
C SER A 237 -1.66 -15.57 -13.72
N GLU A 238 -0.39 -15.67 -14.12
CA GLU A 238 0.69 -15.87 -13.15
C GLU A 238 0.72 -14.64 -12.23
N ALA A 239 0.35 -14.84 -10.96
CA ALA A 239 0.17 -13.78 -9.98
C ALA A 239 1.43 -12.93 -9.80
N ILE A 240 1.41 -11.69 -10.30
CA ILE A 240 2.28 -10.62 -9.82
C ILE A 240 1.57 -9.98 -8.64
N ALA A 241 2.17 -10.09 -7.45
CA ALA A 241 1.64 -9.48 -6.24
C ALA A 241 1.44 -7.97 -6.46
N VAL A 242 0.21 -7.50 -6.30
CA VAL A 242 -0.06 -6.07 -6.18
C VAL A 242 0.40 -5.67 -4.77
N ALA A 243 1.60 -5.09 -4.68
CA ALA A 243 2.09 -4.56 -3.43
C ALA A 243 1.20 -3.39 -2.99
N GLU A 244 0.72 -3.41 -1.75
CA GLU A 244 0.21 -2.22 -1.07
C GLU A 244 1.29 -1.12 -1.13
N GLY A 245 0.87 0.14 -1.26
CA GLY A 245 1.79 1.26 -1.37
C GLY A 245 2.84 1.25 -0.25
N PRO A 246 4.10 1.61 -0.55
CA PRO A 246 5.20 1.43 0.39
C PRO A 246 4.98 2.27 1.67
N ASP A 247 5.18 1.64 2.83
CA ASP A 247 5.17 2.32 4.14
C ASP A 247 6.30 3.37 4.19
N PRO A 248 5.99 4.68 4.29
CA PRO A 248 7.00 5.74 4.31
C PRO A 248 8.02 5.59 5.44
N LEU A 249 7.62 5.01 6.58
CA LEU A 249 8.53 4.77 7.69
C LEU A 249 9.49 3.62 7.39
N ALA A 250 9.02 2.58 6.68
CA ALA A 250 9.85 1.49 6.19
C ALA A 250 10.83 1.98 5.12
N GLU A 251 10.41 2.84 4.19
CA GLU A 251 11.29 3.47 3.20
C GLU A 251 12.39 4.31 3.87
N HIS A 252 12.01 5.15 4.84
CA HIS A 252 12.97 5.95 5.60
C HIS A 252 13.96 5.07 6.33
N ARG A 253 13.50 4.01 7.00
CA ARG A 253 14.37 3.04 7.68
C ARG A 253 15.35 2.37 6.70
N ALA A 254 14.88 1.93 5.54
CA ALA A 254 15.72 1.32 4.51
C ALA A 254 16.80 2.29 4.00
N LEU A 255 16.45 3.55 3.77
CA LEU A 255 17.40 4.60 3.39
C LEU A 255 18.46 4.84 4.47
N LEU A 256 18.06 4.90 5.74
CA LEU A 256 19.02 5.07 6.84
C LEU A 256 19.95 3.86 6.96
N ASP A 257 19.43 2.64 6.78
CA ASP A 257 20.23 1.42 6.80
C ASP A 257 21.27 1.37 5.67
N GLU A 258 20.97 1.93 4.50
CA GLU A 258 21.92 2.14 3.39
C GLU A 258 23.07 3.09 3.80
N ALA A 259 22.78 4.11 4.63
CA ALA A 259 23.75 5.12 5.07
C ALA A 259 24.56 4.73 6.33
N ARG A 260 24.03 3.86 7.20
CA ARG A 260 24.68 3.41 8.46
C ARG A 260 26.14 2.95 8.29
N PRO A 261 26.53 2.23 7.22
CA PRO A 261 27.92 1.82 7.05
C PRO A 261 28.91 2.99 7.04
N PHE A 262 28.56 4.12 6.44
CA PHE A 262 29.42 5.32 6.39
C PHE A 262 29.67 5.94 7.77
N HIS A 263 28.72 5.78 8.69
CA HIS A 263 28.91 6.20 10.07
C HIS A 263 29.81 5.24 10.86
N ARG A 264 29.76 3.94 10.55
CA ARG A 264 30.52 2.89 11.24
C ARG A 264 31.98 2.84 10.84
N VAL A 265 32.30 3.12 9.57
CA VAL A 265 33.67 3.06 9.05
C VAL A 265 34.10 4.40 8.45
N THR A 266 35.39 4.68 8.48
CA THR A 266 35.94 5.98 8.04
C THR A 266 36.50 5.98 6.63
N HIS A 267 36.63 4.85 5.96
CA HIS A 267 37.31 4.75 4.66
C HIS A 267 36.38 4.69 3.45
N ARG A 268 35.06 4.65 3.64
CA ARG A 268 34.11 4.56 2.51
C ARG A 268 34.18 5.80 1.62
N PRO A 269 34.25 5.65 0.29
CA PRO A 269 34.28 6.80 -0.61
C PRO A 269 32.99 7.61 -0.50
N TYR A 270 33.08 8.93 -0.65
CA TYR A 270 31.91 9.79 -0.68
C TYR A 270 30.90 9.36 -1.76
N ASP A 271 29.63 9.19 -1.36
CA ASP A 271 28.51 8.94 -2.27
C ASP A 271 27.57 10.17 -2.34
N PRO A 272 27.63 10.97 -3.42
CA PRO A 272 26.80 12.16 -3.55
C PRO A 272 25.30 11.86 -3.70
N ALA A 273 24.93 10.73 -4.31
CA ALA A 273 23.54 10.38 -4.55
C ALA A 273 22.87 9.94 -3.25
N LEU A 274 23.52 9.05 -2.50
CA LEU A 274 23.07 8.65 -1.18
C LEU A 274 23.04 9.84 -0.23
N ARG A 275 24.09 10.68 -0.23
CA ARG A 275 24.12 11.89 0.61
C ARG A 275 22.90 12.79 0.38
N ARG A 276 22.54 13.03 -0.89
CA ARG A 276 21.39 13.87 -1.23
C ARG A 276 20.10 13.26 -0.71
N ARG A 277 19.86 11.96 -0.99
CA ARG A 277 18.66 11.24 -0.52
C ARG A 277 18.50 11.30 1.00
N VAL A 278 19.57 11.03 1.75
CA VAL A 278 19.53 11.04 3.24
C VAL A 278 19.29 12.45 3.77
N ALA A 279 19.90 13.47 3.18
CA ALA A 279 19.66 14.85 3.59
C ALA A 279 18.26 15.35 3.21
N ASP A 280 17.69 14.93 2.08
CA ASP A 280 16.30 15.23 1.73
C ASP A 280 15.32 14.55 2.69
N ALA A 281 15.67 13.37 3.20
CA ALA A 281 14.88 12.67 4.21
C ALA A 281 14.85 13.37 5.58
N THR A 282 15.70 14.38 5.84
CA THR A 282 15.62 15.19 7.07
C THR A 282 14.28 15.93 7.18
N SER A 283 13.67 16.35 6.07
CA SER A 283 12.34 16.98 6.08
C SER A 283 11.23 15.99 6.47
N PHE A 284 11.41 14.70 6.20
CA PHE A 284 10.52 13.65 6.72
C PHE A 284 10.81 13.37 8.21
N ALA A 285 12.09 13.21 8.56
CA ALA A 285 12.51 12.94 9.93
C ALA A 285 12.14 14.08 10.90
N ALA A 286 12.06 15.32 10.43
CA ALA A 286 11.58 16.48 11.18
C ALA A 286 10.10 16.37 11.62
N LYS A 287 9.34 15.42 11.06
CA LYS A 287 7.95 15.15 11.46
C LYS A 287 7.85 14.07 12.53
N LEU A 288 8.97 13.44 12.89
CA LEU A 288 9.02 12.37 13.89
C LEU A 288 9.37 12.97 15.26
N PRO A 289 8.61 12.68 16.33
CA PRO A 289 8.93 13.23 17.64
C PRO A 289 10.27 12.67 18.16
N PRO A 290 11.11 13.48 18.83
CA PRO A 290 12.40 13.07 19.37
C PRO A 290 12.24 12.24 20.66
N THR A 291 11.70 11.03 20.52
CA THR A 291 11.40 10.10 21.63
C THR A 291 12.29 8.88 21.58
N ALA A 292 12.46 8.18 22.71
CA ALA A 292 13.42 7.09 22.84
C ALA A 292 13.18 5.97 21.82
N HIS A 293 11.90 5.66 21.55
CA HIS A 293 11.49 4.64 20.58
C HIS A 293 11.83 5.00 19.13
N LEU A 294 11.84 6.29 18.80
CA LEU A 294 12.09 6.76 17.44
C LEU A 294 13.53 7.23 17.21
N LEU A 295 14.37 7.30 18.25
CA LEU A 295 15.78 7.74 18.16
C LEU A 295 16.54 7.20 16.93
N PRO A 296 16.41 5.92 16.53
CA PRO A 296 17.13 5.41 15.36
C PRO A 296 16.70 6.00 14.01
N LEU A 297 15.61 6.78 13.98
CA LEU A 297 14.95 7.34 12.81
C LEU A 297 14.79 8.88 12.89
N THR A 298 15.12 9.51 14.03
CA THR A 298 14.93 10.94 14.26
C THR A 298 15.77 11.81 13.32
N LEU A 299 15.47 13.11 13.36
CA LEU A 299 16.18 14.15 12.63
C LEU A 299 17.69 14.11 12.88
N ASP A 300 18.13 14.06 14.15
CA ASP A 300 19.56 14.05 14.50
C ASP A 300 20.28 12.85 13.92
N THR A 301 19.68 11.65 14.01
CA THR A 301 20.24 10.43 13.42
C THR A 301 20.34 10.55 11.90
N THR A 302 19.30 11.08 11.26
CA THR A 302 19.27 11.28 9.80
C THR A 302 20.34 12.28 9.36
N ALA A 303 20.49 13.39 10.08
CA ALA A 303 21.52 14.40 9.84
C ALA A 303 22.94 13.83 10.04
N ALA A 304 23.17 13.07 11.11
CA ALA A 304 24.45 12.45 11.40
C ALA A 304 24.86 11.44 10.32
N LEU A 305 23.90 10.66 9.82
CA LEU A 305 24.12 9.73 8.71
C LEU A 305 24.41 10.47 7.40
N ALA A 306 23.70 11.56 7.11
CA ALA A 306 24.00 12.41 5.95
C ALA A 306 25.43 12.95 6.03
N VAL A 307 25.84 13.55 7.15
CA VAL A 307 27.22 14.06 7.32
C VAL A 307 28.25 12.94 7.21
N ALA A 308 27.97 11.76 7.78
CA ALA A 308 28.86 10.61 7.67
C ALA A 308 29.09 10.15 6.22
N VAL A 309 28.05 10.15 5.37
CA VAL A 309 28.18 9.84 3.94
C VAL A 309 29.10 10.85 3.24
N ALA A 310 29.04 12.12 3.63
CA ALA A 310 29.85 13.20 3.06
C ALA A 310 31.27 13.33 3.64
N ARG A 311 31.62 12.55 4.68
CA ARG A 311 32.87 12.71 5.45
C ARG A 311 34.14 12.72 4.60
N ASN A 312 34.18 11.89 3.56
CA ASN A 312 35.34 11.73 2.68
C ASN A 312 35.24 12.54 1.38
N ALA A 313 34.28 13.47 1.29
CA ALA A 313 34.25 14.46 0.22
C ALA A 313 35.43 15.44 0.36
N GLY A 314 35.87 16.05 -0.75
CA GLY A 314 36.88 17.10 -0.69
C GLY A 314 36.36 18.34 0.04
N GLU A 315 37.25 19.15 0.61
CA GLU A 315 36.89 20.34 1.40
C GLU A 315 35.95 21.30 0.65
N GLN A 316 36.23 21.59 -0.63
CA GLN A 316 35.37 22.45 -1.46
C GLN A 316 33.96 21.87 -1.63
N GLU A 317 33.85 20.55 -1.72
CA GLU A 317 32.57 19.86 -1.83
C GLU A 317 31.81 19.92 -0.50
N GLN A 318 32.49 19.79 0.64
CA GLN A 318 31.88 19.94 1.97
C GLN A 318 31.37 21.36 2.22
N LEU A 319 32.12 22.38 1.81
CA LEU A 319 31.67 23.78 1.90
C LEU A 319 30.44 24.03 1.02
N ARG A 320 30.37 23.43 -0.17
CA ARG A 320 29.16 23.48 -1.01
C ARG A 320 27.96 22.81 -0.33
N ILE A 321 28.17 21.63 0.26
CA ILE A 321 27.13 20.90 1.00
C ILE A 321 26.60 21.74 2.16
N ILE A 322 27.45 22.43 2.92
CA ILE A 322 27.04 23.33 4.02
C ILE A 322 26.12 24.44 3.52
N GLU A 323 26.46 25.06 2.38
CA GLU A 323 25.63 26.10 1.77
C GLU A 323 24.27 25.57 1.30
N GLU A 324 24.24 24.36 0.73
CA GLU A 324 23.00 23.69 0.32
C GLU A 324 22.14 23.30 1.53
N ASP A 325 22.74 22.69 2.57
CA ASP A 325 22.04 22.25 3.76
C ASP A 325 21.46 23.43 4.54
N GLY A 326 22.16 24.57 4.59
CA GLY A 326 21.68 25.80 5.21
C GLY A 326 20.51 26.47 4.49
N ARG A 327 20.00 25.92 3.39
CA ARG A 327 18.78 26.39 2.70
C ARG A 327 17.61 25.40 2.83
N ARG A 328 17.79 24.31 3.59
CA ARG A 328 16.77 23.27 3.75
C ARG A 328 15.62 23.76 4.63
N LEU A 329 14.43 23.28 4.30
CA LEU A 329 13.21 23.48 5.07
C LEU A 329 12.65 22.12 5.52
N PRO A 330 12.05 22.02 6.71
CA PRO A 330 11.89 23.08 7.72
C PRO A 330 13.25 23.49 8.35
N ALA A 331 13.31 24.66 9.00
CA ALA A 331 14.58 25.22 9.49
C ALA A 331 15.33 24.29 10.46
N CYS A 332 14.61 23.48 11.25
CA CYS A 332 15.21 22.48 12.13
C CYS A 332 16.06 21.45 11.37
N ALA A 333 15.71 21.13 10.12
CA ALA A 333 16.47 20.22 9.28
C ALA A 333 17.82 20.82 8.86
N ALA A 334 17.84 22.10 8.47
CA ALA A 334 19.07 22.83 8.20
C ALA A 334 19.96 22.89 9.45
N VAL A 335 19.39 23.23 10.60
CA VAL A 335 20.11 23.33 11.87
C VAL A 335 20.73 21.99 12.28
N ALA A 336 19.97 20.89 12.21
CA ALA A 336 20.50 19.56 12.53
C ALA A 336 21.69 19.19 11.64
N LEU A 337 21.60 19.38 10.32
CA LEU A 337 22.69 19.09 9.39
C LEU A 337 23.94 19.95 9.67
N LEU A 338 23.77 21.26 9.87
CA LEU A 338 24.87 22.18 10.16
C LEU A 338 25.53 21.88 11.51
N GLN A 339 24.74 21.54 12.53
CA GLN A 339 25.25 21.15 13.83
C GLN A 339 26.07 19.85 13.76
N GLU A 340 25.61 18.87 12.97
CA GLU A 340 26.36 17.63 12.75
C GLU A 340 27.66 17.86 11.96
N HIS A 341 27.67 18.75 10.96
CA HIS A 341 28.90 19.14 10.26
C HIS A 341 29.92 19.77 11.22
N ALA A 342 29.47 20.73 12.03
CA ALA A 342 30.31 21.37 13.04
C ALA A 342 30.89 20.34 14.03
N ARG A 343 30.07 19.40 14.50
CA ARG A 343 30.50 18.35 15.44
C ARG A 343 31.47 17.35 14.81
N SER A 344 31.22 16.92 13.57
CA SER A 344 32.03 15.91 12.89
C SER A 344 33.41 16.41 12.49
N HIS A 345 33.54 17.70 12.15
CA HIS A 345 34.81 18.29 11.70
C HIS A 345 35.54 19.08 12.79
N GLY A 346 34.84 19.47 13.85
CA GLY A 346 35.37 20.31 14.93
C GLY A 346 35.53 21.78 14.53
N ASN A 347 35.47 22.66 15.52
CA ASN A 347 35.41 24.12 15.33
C ASN A 347 36.70 24.72 14.72
N GLU A 348 37.84 24.03 14.84
CA GLU A 348 39.12 24.48 14.31
C GLU A 348 39.26 24.25 12.80
N SER A 349 38.42 23.40 12.22
CA SER A 349 38.42 23.13 10.79
C SER A 349 37.68 24.20 10.01
N ALA A 350 38.09 24.48 8.77
CA ALA A 350 37.40 25.42 7.89
C ALA A 350 35.94 25.02 7.65
N VAL A 351 35.68 23.71 7.52
CA VAL A 351 34.34 23.14 7.33
C VAL A 351 33.47 23.32 8.58
N GLY A 352 34.01 23.02 9.77
CA GLY A 352 33.28 23.19 11.03
C GLY A 352 32.98 24.65 11.33
N ALA A 353 33.95 25.55 11.11
CA ALA A 353 33.74 26.99 11.26
C ALA A 353 32.68 27.53 10.29
N ALA A 354 32.71 27.12 9.02
CA ALA A 354 31.71 27.50 8.01
C ALA A 354 30.31 26.99 8.38
N ALA A 355 30.21 25.77 8.95
CA ALA A 355 28.93 25.23 9.40
C ALA A 355 28.32 26.03 10.55
N LEU A 356 29.13 26.45 11.53
CA LEU A 356 28.69 27.30 12.64
C LEU A 356 28.28 28.70 12.16
N GLU A 357 29.05 29.30 11.26
CA GLU A 357 28.69 30.58 10.65
C GLU A 357 27.36 30.49 9.89
N ARG A 358 27.19 29.44 9.07
CA ARG A 358 25.95 29.23 8.33
C ARG A 358 24.77 28.99 9.26
N LEU A 359 24.97 28.26 10.37
CA LEU A 359 23.94 28.05 11.39
C LEU A 359 23.49 29.38 12.00
N GLY A 360 24.42 30.28 12.32
CA GLY A 360 24.09 31.62 12.78
C GLY A 360 23.26 32.40 11.77
N ARG A 361 23.64 32.35 10.48
CA ARG A 361 22.88 32.97 9.39
C ARG A 361 21.47 32.40 9.24
N VAL A 362 21.25 31.10 9.48
CA VAL A 362 19.89 30.54 9.43
C VAL A 362 18.98 31.22 10.46
N LEU A 363 19.44 31.44 11.69
CA LEU A 363 18.67 32.19 12.68
C LEU A 363 18.41 33.62 12.20
N ASP A 364 19.44 34.27 11.66
CA ASP A 364 19.37 35.69 11.33
C ASP A 364 18.58 36.03 10.07
N ASP A 365 18.62 35.13 9.08
CA ASP A 365 17.93 35.24 7.79
C ASP A 365 16.45 34.82 7.89
N THR A 366 16.06 34.11 8.96
CA THR A 366 14.69 33.62 9.15
C THR A 366 13.79 34.71 9.74
N ASP A 367 12.66 34.98 9.09
CA ASP A 367 11.63 35.88 9.60
C ASP A 367 10.74 35.18 10.63
N TRP A 368 11.15 35.23 11.90
CA TRP A 368 10.43 34.59 13.01
C TRP A 368 9.06 35.22 13.34
N ALA A 369 8.76 36.40 12.77
CA ALA A 369 7.43 37.01 12.85
C ALA A 369 6.44 36.40 11.84
N SER A 370 6.93 35.60 10.88
CA SER A 370 6.08 34.87 9.94
C SER A 370 5.68 33.49 10.47
N GLU A 371 4.40 33.15 10.38
CA GLU A 371 3.91 31.80 10.70
C GLU A 371 4.61 30.70 9.88
N SER A 372 4.99 31.01 8.63
CA SER A 372 5.67 30.04 7.75
C SER A 372 7.04 29.62 8.29
N ALA A 373 7.70 30.47 9.09
CA ALA A 373 8.98 30.14 9.70
C ALA A 373 8.86 29.04 10.77
N TRP A 374 7.67 28.82 11.30
CA TRP A 374 7.39 27.80 12.32
C TRP A 374 6.88 26.48 11.72
N GLN A 375 6.45 26.50 10.45
CA GLN A 375 5.88 25.32 9.79
C GLN A 375 6.90 24.17 9.71
N GLY A 376 6.54 23.02 10.29
CA GLY A 376 7.38 21.82 10.32
C GLY A 376 8.52 21.84 11.34
N ASN A 377 8.65 22.91 12.14
CA ASN A 377 9.58 22.98 13.26
C ASN A 377 8.95 22.48 14.57
N ASP A 378 7.69 22.06 14.55
CA ASP A 378 6.91 21.76 15.75
C ASP A 378 7.45 20.56 16.54
N MET A 379 8.12 19.62 15.89
CA MET A 379 8.69 18.44 16.57
C MET A 379 10.06 18.71 17.20
N HIS A 380 10.83 19.64 16.63
CA HIS A 380 12.25 19.84 16.93
C HIS A 380 12.63 21.29 17.25
N GLY A 381 11.66 22.19 17.41
CA GLY A 381 11.91 23.62 17.59
C GLY A 381 12.71 23.92 18.84
N GLN A 382 12.40 23.26 19.97
CA GLN A 382 13.19 23.41 21.21
C GLN A 382 14.68 23.04 21.02
N ALA A 383 14.96 21.91 20.34
CA ALA A 383 16.31 21.45 20.07
C ALA A 383 17.04 22.40 19.10
N MET A 384 16.33 22.86 18.06
CA MET A 384 16.81 23.86 17.11
C MET A 384 17.20 25.17 17.80
N MET A 385 16.34 25.72 18.66
CA MET A 385 16.64 26.95 19.41
C MET A 385 17.79 26.77 20.39
N SER A 386 17.88 25.61 21.03
CA SER A 386 19.00 25.28 21.90
C SER A 386 20.31 25.17 21.13
N ALA A 387 20.29 24.64 19.90
CA ALA A 387 21.46 24.62 19.02
C ALA A 387 21.91 26.03 18.63
N PHE A 388 20.98 26.94 18.30
CA PHE A 388 21.31 28.36 18.08
C PHE A 388 21.92 29.00 19.32
N ALA A 389 21.33 28.78 20.50
CA ALA A 389 21.80 29.37 21.75
C ALA A 389 23.21 28.89 22.14
N CYS A 390 23.54 27.63 21.83
CA CYS A 390 24.88 27.07 22.03
C CYS A 390 25.95 27.71 21.13
N VAL A 391 25.58 28.17 19.92
CA VAL A 391 26.51 28.72 18.94
C VAL A 391 26.65 30.24 19.06
N LEU A 392 25.54 30.95 19.30
CA LEU A 392 25.50 32.41 19.36
C LEU A 392 25.48 32.91 20.81
N SER A 393 24.34 32.77 21.48
CA SER A 393 24.13 32.94 22.93
C SER A 393 22.64 32.79 23.23
N ASN A 394 22.28 32.60 24.52
CA ASN A 394 20.87 32.64 24.93
C ASN A 394 20.23 34.02 24.67
N GLU A 395 20.97 35.10 24.90
CA GLU A 395 20.50 36.49 24.72
C GLU A 395 20.17 36.79 23.25
N HIS A 396 21.02 36.38 22.32
CA HIS A 396 20.75 36.61 20.89
C HIS A 396 19.50 35.87 20.39
N VAL A 397 19.31 34.61 20.82
CA VAL A 397 18.09 33.85 20.48
C VAL A 397 16.85 34.47 21.13
N HIS A 398 16.96 34.86 22.41
CA HIS A 398 15.91 35.55 23.15
C HIS A 398 15.45 36.81 22.40
N ASP A 399 16.40 37.70 22.04
CA ASP A 399 16.08 38.98 21.40
C ASP A 399 15.45 38.80 20.03
N ARG A 400 15.89 37.79 19.26
CA ARG A 400 15.28 37.44 17.98
C ARG A 400 13.83 36.99 18.12
N LEU A 401 13.54 36.14 19.11
CA LEU A 401 12.18 35.66 19.34
C LEU A 401 11.28 36.75 19.94
N ALA A 402 11.79 37.56 20.87
CA ALA A 402 11.09 38.70 21.43
C ALA A 402 10.69 39.70 20.33
N HIS A 403 11.64 40.07 19.47
CA HIS A 403 11.35 40.96 18.35
C HIS A 403 10.32 40.38 17.37
N GLY A 404 10.37 39.07 17.11
CA GLY A 404 9.37 38.38 16.28
C GLY A 404 7.96 38.45 16.87
N LEU A 405 7.83 38.25 18.19
CA LEU A 405 6.56 38.38 18.91
C LEU A 405 6.03 39.81 18.95
N GLU A 406 6.90 40.79 19.20
CA GLU A 406 6.53 42.21 19.18
C GLU A 406 6.02 42.63 17.79
N ALA A 407 6.68 42.16 16.73
CA ALA A 407 6.28 42.46 15.35
C ALA A 407 4.97 41.76 14.95
N ASN A 408 4.73 40.54 15.43
CA ASN A 408 3.51 39.80 15.17
C ASN A 408 3.12 38.89 16.36
N PRO A 409 2.24 39.35 17.26
CA PRO A 409 1.76 38.52 18.38
C PRO A 409 1.07 37.22 17.96
N GLY A 410 0.56 37.14 16.72
CA GLY A 410 -0.13 35.96 16.19
C GLY A 410 0.75 34.69 16.14
N VAL A 411 2.08 34.83 16.12
CA VAL A 411 3.00 33.68 16.10
C VAL A 411 3.19 33.03 17.48
N LEU A 412 2.64 33.61 18.55
CA LEU A 412 2.78 33.11 19.92
C LEU A 412 2.44 31.62 20.00
N ARG A 413 1.29 31.21 19.45
CA ARG A 413 0.85 29.80 19.45
C ARG A 413 1.87 28.89 18.75
N ALA A 414 2.29 29.24 17.54
CA ALA A 414 3.23 28.43 16.77
C ALA A 414 4.59 28.31 17.47
N MET A 415 5.05 29.38 18.11
CA MET A 415 6.26 29.39 18.94
C MET A 415 6.13 28.48 20.16
N ILE A 416 5.05 28.60 20.94
CA ILE A 416 4.81 27.79 22.15
C ILE A 416 4.75 26.30 21.79
N VAL A 417 4.03 25.95 20.74
CA VAL A 417 3.92 24.56 20.28
C VAL A 417 5.29 24.01 19.86
N SER A 418 6.08 24.79 19.11
CA SER A 418 7.38 24.35 18.59
C SER A 418 8.50 24.29 19.62
N CYS A 419 8.43 25.14 20.65
CA CYS A 419 9.44 25.22 21.71
C CYS A 419 9.16 24.27 22.89
N ALA A 420 8.03 23.57 22.89
CA ALA A 420 7.72 22.54 23.88
C ALA A 420 8.53 21.26 23.66
N GLY A 421 8.96 20.62 24.75
CA GLY A 421 9.67 19.34 24.70
C GLY A 421 8.71 18.16 24.55
N TRP A 422 9.21 17.06 24.00
CA TRP A 422 8.46 15.81 23.85
C TRP A 422 8.74 14.81 24.97
N SER A 423 7.71 14.06 25.33
CA SER A 423 7.83 12.89 26.19
C SER A 423 6.94 11.75 25.72
N GLU A 424 7.39 10.53 25.99
CA GLU A 424 6.62 9.31 25.74
C GLU A 424 6.09 8.77 27.06
N GLN A 425 4.83 8.31 27.03
CA GLN A 425 4.22 7.55 28.11
C GLN A 425 4.25 6.08 27.71
N LEU A 426 4.87 5.25 28.55
CA LEU A 426 5.04 3.83 28.30
C LEU A 426 4.13 3.01 29.21
N ASP A 427 3.64 1.88 28.70
CA ASP A 427 3.04 0.85 29.54
C ASP A 427 4.14 0.26 30.44
N PRO A 428 4.01 0.30 31.77
CA PRO A 428 5.05 -0.16 32.68
C PRO A 428 5.30 -1.68 32.63
N ARG A 429 4.40 -2.46 32.01
CA ARG A 429 4.49 -3.91 31.88
C ARG A 429 5.03 -4.33 30.51
N THR A 430 4.52 -3.75 29.43
CA THR A 430 4.92 -4.15 28.06
C THR A 430 6.03 -3.28 27.50
N TRP A 431 6.30 -2.11 28.10
CA TRP A 431 7.16 -1.05 27.57
C TRP A 431 6.69 -0.52 26.20
N GLU A 432 5.44 -0.78 25.82
CA GLU A 432 4.85 -0.23 24.60
C GLU A 432 4.49 1.24 24.81
N VAL A 433 4.62 2.03 23.74
CA VAL A 433 4.23 3.44 23.76
C VAL A 433 2.71 3.56 23.81
N LEU A 434 2.19 4.16 24.87
CA LEU A 434 0.77 4.47 25.03
C LEU A 434 0.41 5.79 24.37
N ARG A 435 1.25 6.81 24.57
CA ARG A 435 0.99 8.17 24.10
C ARG A 435 2.28 8.99 23.98
N PHE A 436 2.28 9.95 23.06
CA PHE A 436 3.25 11.04 23.03
C PHE A 436 2.61 12.31 23.58
N ASP A 437 3.35 13.04 24.41
CA ASP A 437 2.87 14.26 25.06
C ASP A 437 3.92 15.38 24.97
N ARG A 438 3.45 16.62 24.88
CA ARG A 438 4.29 17.83 24.84
C ARG A 438 4.22 18.54 26.18
N ARG A 439 5.36 18.96 26.71
CA ARG A 439 5.44 19.71 27.97
C ARG A 439 6.69 20.55 28.09
N TYR A 440 6.59 21.64 28.84
CA TYR A 440 7.74 22.38 29.32
C TYR A 440 8.20 21.77 30.64
N ARG A 441 9.22 20.90 30.58
CA ARG A 441 9.83 20.31 31.79
C ARG A 441 10.69 21.32 32.53
N ASP A 442 11.49 22.06 31.77
CA ASP A 442 12.41 23.10 32.25
C ASP A 442 12.24 24.35 31.37
N MET A 443 12.42 25.53 31.96
CA MET A 443 12.37 26.81 31.25
C MET A 443 13.68 27.03 30.47
N PRO A 444 13.65 27.09 29.12
CA PRO A 444 14.86 27.39 28.36
C PRO A 444 15.30 28.84 28.62
N ALA A 445 16.59 29.06 28.88
CA ALA A 445 17.13 30.38 29.17
C ALA A 445 17.05 31.38 27.99
N TRP A 446 16.86 30.86 26.77
CA TRP A 446 16.67 31.65 25.55
C TRP A 446 15.20 32.00 25.26
N MET A 447 14.23 31.48 26.04
CA MET A 447 12.81 31.73 25.81
C MET A 447 12.44 33.17 26.25
N PRO A 448 11.78 33.99 25.41
CA PRO A 448 11.40 35.36 25.76
C PRO A 448 10.17 35.39 26.67
N ILE A 449 10.38 35.06 27.95
CA ILE A 449 9.28 34.83 28.88
C ILE A 449 8.50 36.11 29.22
N GLU A 450 9.15 37.27 29.29
CA GLU A 450 8.44 38.50 29.66
C GLU A 450 7.50 38.98 28.54
N PRO A 451 7.91 39.03 27.25
CA PRO A 451 6.95 39.26 26.16
C PRO A 451 5.81 38.24 26.12
N VAL A 452 6.09 36.97 26.41
CA VAL A 452 5.05 35.92 26.49
C VAL A 452 4.08 36.18 27.64
N ARG A 453 4.56 36.62 28.80
CA ARG A 453 3.74 36.95 29.97
C ARG A 453 2.84 38.16 29.68
N GLU A 454 3.38 39.21 29.06
CA GLU A 454 2.60 40.39 28.68
C GLU A 454 1.44 40.00 27.75
N LEU A 455 1.70 39.22 26.70
CA LEU A 455 0.66 38.72 25.80
C LEU A 455 -0.35 37.79 26.50
N PHE A 456 0.12 36.97 27.43
CA PHE A 456 -0.77 36.11 28.22
C PHE A 456 -1.74 36.93 29.08
N GLU A 457 -1.25 37.98 29.74
CA GLU A 457 -2.06 38.89 30.58
C GLU A 457 -3.09 39.67 29.75
N GLU A 458 -2.73 40.07 28.52
CA GLU A 458 -3.65 40.70 27.57
C GLU A 458 -4.79 39.76 27.15
N LEU A 459 -4.49 38.47 26.94
CA LEU A 459 -5.47 37.47 26.51
C LEU A 459 -6.40 37.01 27.65
N HIS A 460 -5.89 36.89 28.87
CA HIS A 460 -6.60 36.26 30.00
C HIS A 460 -7.11 37.24 31.06
N GLY A 461 -6.72 38.51 31.00
CA GLY A 461 -7.12 39.53 31.97
C GLY A 461 -6.41 39.32 33.32
N GLY A 462 -5.33 40.07 33.54
CA GLY A 462 -4.45 39.96 34.72
C GLY A 462 -5.17 39.77 36.06
N GLY A 463 -4.92 38.64 36.72
CA GLY A 463 -5.61 38.28 37.97
C GLY A 463 -4.90 37.25 38.86
N GLU A 464 -4.09 36.33 38.30
CA GLU A 464 -3.33 35.35 39.08
C GLU A 464 -1.83 35.45 38.80
N SER A 465 -1.02 35.44 39.87
CA SER A 465 0.44 35.39 39.79
C SER A 465 0.89 33.97 39.44
N LEU A 466 0.71 33.58 38.19
CA LEU A 466 1.20 32.31 37.66
C LEU A 466 2.72 32.37 37.44
N ASP A 467 3.38 31.25 37.74
CA ASP A 467 4.78 31.11 37.41
C ASP A 467 4.97 30.94 35.89
N ALA A 468 6.20 31.15 35.42
CA ALA A 468 6.49 31.07 33.98
C ALA A 468 6.19 29.68 33.37
N PRO A 469 6.56 28.55 34.00
CA PRO A 469 6.19 27.22 33.52
C PRO A 469 4.67 26.98 33.43
N GLU A 470 3.89 27.48 34.38
CA GLU A 470 2.43 27.38 34.39
C GLU A 470 1.83 28.12 33.19
N ILE A 471 2.27 29.35 32.92
CA ILE A 471 1.83 30.15 31.76
C ILE A 471 2.09 29.39 30.46
N LEU A 472 3.30 28.86 30.26
CA LEU A 472 3.65 28.12 29.04
C LEU A 472 2.84 26.83 28.87
N ASN A 473 2.57 26.11 29.96
CA ASN A 473 1.78 24.89 29.89
C ASN A 473 0.29 25.17 29.62
N ILE A 474 -0.28 26.25 30.17
CA ILE A 474 -1.66 26.68 29.85
C ILE A 474 -1.75 27.03 28.37
N LEU A 475 -0.87 27.92 27.88
CA LEU A 475 -0.82 28.30 26.47
C LEU A 475 -0.61 27.10 25.54
N LEU A 476 0.21 26.12 25.95
CA LEU A 476 0.42 24.89 25.20
C LEU A 476 -0.86 24.04 25.13
N GLN A 477 -1.58 23.87 26.24
CA GLN A 477 -2.83 23.11 26.25
C GLN A 477 -3.92 23.77 25.40
N GLU A 478 -4.06 25.10 25.47
CA GLU A 478 -4.97 25.87 24.61
C GLU A 478 -4.61 25.71 23.13
N SER A 479 -3.32 25.82 22.83
CA SER A 479 -2.79 25.68 21.47
C SER A 479 -2.97 24.28 20.88
N LEU A 480 -3.03 23.24 21.71
CA LEU A 480 -3.26 21.86 21.30
C LEU A 480 -4.77 21.52 21.22
N GLY A 481 -5.58 22.04 22.14
CA GLY A 481 -7.02 21.77 22.22
C GLY A 481 -7.85 22.39 21.09
N GLU A 482 -7.35 23.44 20.45
CA GLU A 482 -7.97 24.01 19.24
C GLU A 482 -7.54 23.33 17.93
N SER A 483 -6.63 22.34 17.99
CA SER A 483 -6.14 21.60 16.81
C SER A 483 -6.76 20.21 16.66
N GLU A 484 -7.58 19.77 17.62
CA GLU A 484 -8.45 18.57 17.53
C GLU A 484 -9.85 18.96 17.05
#